data_AF-A0A3G2S720-F1
#
_entry.id   AF-A0A3G2S720-F1
#
_cell.length_a   1.000
_cell.length_b   1.000
_cell.length_c   1.000
_cell.angle_alpha   90.00
_cell.angle_beta   90.00
_cell.angle_gamma   90.00
#
_symmetry.space_group_name_H-M   'P 1'
#
loop_
_entity.id
_entity.type
_entity.pdbx_description
1 polymer ?
#
loop_
_entity_poly.entity_id
_entity_poly.type
_entity_poly.pdbx_seq_one_letter_code
_entity_poly.pdbx_strand_id
1 'polypeptide(L)'
;MSLPPTLQALSIGARDATNTLELYLDYLCPFSAKIFLNFHEHIASMVSGNDARYRGQLRVVIRPVPQPWHASSTWLHETALAVARLARSDEHMLEDPQTNAFWQYSVALMRESERWNDANVRAKSADEVRAELTSLAVSVLGEDARKSGSAPLVRLDSGQTLTEAVRGWTRVGEGNSGSRIVPDLKYCVKIGRQNSIHVTPTALWNGVVEPSVSSSFSREQWVQFLDERMPRANM
;
A
#
# COMPACT_ATOMS: atom_id res chain seq x y z
N MET A 1 11.09 -4.95 -10.09
CA MET A 1 11.30 -3.50 -10.31
C MET A 1 11.71 -2.82 -9.02
N SER A 2 12.66 -1.89 -9.05
CA SER A 2 13.19 -1.26 -7.83
C SER A 2 12.25 -0.19 -7.25
N LEU A 3 12.24 -0.10 -5.93
CA LEU A 3 11.66 1.01 -5.16
C LEU A 3 12.81 1.91 -4.65
N PRO A 4 12.61 3.23 -4.50
CA PRO A 4 13.58 4.06 -3.81
C PRO A 4 13.65 3.68 -2.33
N PRO A 5 14.75 3.95 -1.62
CA PRO A 5 14.92 3.55 -0.21
C PRO A 5 13.77 4.01 0.70
N THR A 6 13.21 5.20 0.45
CA THR A 6 12.13 5.79 1.25
C THR A 6 10.75 5.18 1.02
N LEU A 7 10.60 4.32 0.01
CA LEU A 7 9.32 3.70 -0.36
C LEU A 7 9.38 2.17 -0.32
N GLN A 8 10.36 1.57 0.34
CA GLN A 8 10.44 0.10 0.46
C GLN A 8 9.21 -0.53 1.11
N ALA A 9 8.49 0.22 1.97
CA ALA A 9 7.27 -0.24 2.62
C ALA A 9 6.11 -0.50 1.64
N LEU A 10 6.19 0.00 0.41
CA LEU A 10 5.20 -0.28 -0.64
C LEU A 10 5.22 -1.75 -1.13
N SER A 11 6.08 -2.61 -0.57
CA SER A 11 6.18 -4.01 -0.97
C SER A 11 6.23 -4.99 0.18
N ILE A 12 5.78 -6.21 -0.09
CA ILE A 12 6.01 -7.41 0.73
C ILE A 12 6.83 -8.43 -0.08
N GLY A 13 7.36 -9.46 0.60
CA GLY A 13 8.27 -10.44 0.01
C GLY A 13 9.71 -9.93 -0.12
N ALA A 14 10.64 -10.88 -0.27
CA ALA A 14 12.08 -10.62 -0.22
C ALA A 14 12.52 -9.56 -1.24
N ARG A 15 13.45 -8.68 -0.85
CA ARG A 15 13.90 -7.59 -1.73
C ARG A 15 14.60 -8.09 -2.98
N ASP A 16 15.27 -9.23 -2.87
CA ASP A 16 16.01 -9.95 -3.90
C ASP A 16 15.20 -11.06 -4.58
N ALA A 17 13.88 -11.11 -4.35
CA ALA A 17 13.04 -12.11 -4.98
C ALA A 17 13.14 -12.07 -6.52
N THR A 18 13.15 -13.26 -7.14
CA THR A 18 13.40 -13.40 -8.58
C THR A 18 12.32 -12.77 -9.46
N ASN A 19 11.10 -12.66 -8.96
CA ASN A 19 9.96 -12.09 -9.69
C ASN A 19 9.31 -10.94 -8.91
N THR A 20 8.72 -10.00 -9.64
CA THR A 20 7.95 -8.89 -9.09
C THR A 20 6.55 -8.87 -9.70
N LEU A 21 5.52 -8.94 -8.84
CA LEU A 21 4.15 -8.55 -9.18
C LEU A 21 3.93 -7.11 -8.70
N GLU A 22 3.56 -6.20 -9.60
CA GLU A 22 3.18 -4.83 -9.24
C GLU A 22 1.69 -4.64 -9.44
N LEU A 23 0.99 -4.13 -8.42
CA LEU A 23 -0.42 -3.81 -8.47
C LEU A 23 -0.60 -2.29 -8.40
N TYR A 24 -1.04 -1.69 -9.50
CA TYR A 24 -1.41 -0.28 -9.56
C TYR A 24 -2.85 -0.12 -9.10
N LEU A 25 -3.04 0.58 -7.97
CA LEU A 25 -4.30 0.61 -7.23
C LEU A 25 -4.72 2.03 -6.87
N ASP A 26 -6.02 2.29 -6.93
CA ASP A 26 -6.67 3.46 -6.35
C ASP A 26 -7.48 3.01 -5.13
N TYR A 27 -7.36 3.69 -3.98
CA TYR A 27 -8.08 3.31 -2.75
C TYR A 27 -9.60 3.51 -2.84
N LEU A 28 -10.10 4.31 -3.78
CA LEU A 28 -11.54 4.50 -4.02
C LEU A 28 -12.07 3.70 -5.20
N CYS A 29 -11.23 2.95 -5.90
CA CYS A 29 -11.71 2.05 -6.94
C CYS A 29 -12.21 0.72 -6.33
N PRO A 30 -13.49 0.35 -6.49
CA PRO A 30 -14.01 -0.89 -5.93
C PRO A 30 -13.31 -2.14 -6.50
N PHE A 31 -12.88 -2.10 -7.77
CA PHE A 31 -12.11 -3.20 -8.36
C PHE A 31 -10.69 -3.30 -7.79
N SER A 32 -10.09 -2.17 -7.39
CA SER A 32 -8.79 -2.16 -6.71
C SER A 32 -8.91 -2.73 -5.29
N ALA A 33 -9.98 -2.40 -4.57
CA ALA A 33 -10.28 -3.02 -3.29
C ALA A 33 -10.47 -4.54 -3.45
N LYS A 34 -11.27 -4.96 -4.45
CA LYS A 34 -11.53 -6.38 -4.71
C LYS A 34 -10.27 -7.19 -4.95
N ILE A 35 -9.39 -6.74 -5.86
CA ILE A 35 -8.16 -7.48 -6.17
C ILE A 35 -7.21 -7.53 -4.97
N PHE A 36 -7.05 -6.41 -4.27
CA PHE A 36 -6.08 -6.30 -3.19
C PHE A 36 -6.50 -7.08 -1.95
N LEU A 37 -7.76 -6.98 -1.55
CA LEU A 37 -8.29 -7.72 -0.41
C LEU A 37 -8.30 -9.23 -0.67
N ASN A 38 -8.69 -9.65 -1.88
CA ASN A 38 -8.62 -11.06 -2.27
C ASN A 38 -7.17 -11.59 -2.25
N PHE A 39 -6.22 -10.83 -2.82
CA PHE A 39 -4.80 -11.19 -2.76
C PHE A 39 -4.30 -11.25 -1.31
N HIS A 40 -4.67 -10.27 -0.48
CA HIS A 40 -4.30 -10.24 0.93
C HIS A 40 -4.81 -11.46 1.69
N GLU A 41 -6.07 -11.83 1.51
CA GLU A 41 -6.72 -12.91 2.25
C GLU A 41 -6.24 -14.30 1.82
N HIS A 42 -5.83 -14.46 0.55
CA HIS A 42 -5.55 -15.78 0.00
C HIS A 42 -4.10 -16.04 -0.35
N ILE A 43 -3.31 -15.00 -0.61
CA ILE A 43 -1.97 -15.12 -1.22
C ILE A 43 -0.89 -14.44 -0.40
N ALA A 44 -1.15 -13.31 0.27
CA ALA A 44 -0.09 -12.53 0.91
C ALA A 44 0.73 -13.32 1.93
N SER A 45 0.11 -14.21 2.71
CA SER A 45 0.81 -15.10 3.66
C SER A 45 1.66 -16.19 2.99
N MET A 46 1.51 -16.41 1.68
CA MET A 46 2.33 -17.34 0.91
C MET A 46 3.60 -16.67 0.36
N VAL A 47 3.75 -15.35 0.50
CA VAL A 47 4.87 -14.57 -0.06
C VAL A 47 6.06 -14.51 0.89
N SER A 48 5.82 -14.54 2.20
CA SER A 48 6.84 -14.35 3.25
C SER A 48 6.56 -15.21 4.50
N GLY A 49 7.59 -15.42 5.31
CA GLY A 49 7.64 -16.48 6.35
C GLY A 49 8.54 -17.65 5.94
N ASN A 50 8.92 -18.51 6.89
CA ASN A 50 9.92 -19.58 6.65
C ASN A 50 9.44 -20.66 5.67
N ASP A 51 8.18 -21.07 5.80
CA ASP A 51 7.58 -22.16 5.00
C ASP A 51 6.63 -21.63 3.90
N ALA A 52 6.75 -20.35 3.57
CA ALA A 52 5.86 -19.70 2.62
C ALA A 52 6.13 -20.18 1.19
N ARG A 53 5.06 -20.57 0.47
CA ARG A 53 5.14 -21.21 -0.86
C ARG A 53 5.99 -20.45 -1.88
N TYR A 54 5.95 -19.12 -1.85
CA TYR A 54 6.63 -18.23 -2.78
C TYR A 54 7.77 -17.44 -2.12
N ARG A 55 8.24 -17.87 -0.94
CA ARG A 55 9.37 -17.24 -0.23
C ARG A 55 10.56 -17.11 -1.17
N GLY A 56 11.14 -15.90 -1.24
CA GLY A 56 12.32 -15.61 -2.06
C GLY A 56 12.08 -15.64 -3.58
N GLN A 57 10.89 -15.97 -4.05
CA GLN A 57 10.56 -16.04 -5.48
C GLN A 57 9.66 -14.90 -5.92
N LEU A 58 8.79 -14.42 -5.04
CA LEU A 58 7.84 -13.35 -5.33
C LEU A 58 8.06 -12.15 -4.41
N ARG A 59 8.20 -10.98 -5.02
CA ARG A 59 7.99 -9.68 -4.38
C ARG A 59 6.72 -9.06 -4.93
N VAL A 60 5.88 -8.53 -4.03
CA VAL A 60 4.64 -7.85 -4.43
C VAL A 60 4.78 -6.38 -4.10
N VAL A 61 4.59 -5.50 -5.08
CA VAL A 61 4.68 -4.05 -4.94
C VAL A 61 3.30 -3.44 -5.16
N ILE A 62 2.83 -2.64 -4.21
CA ILE A 62 1.66 -1.80 -4.39
C ILE A 62 2.11 -0.45 -4.95
N ARG A 63 1.44 -0.02 -6.03
CA ARG A 63 1.69 1.25 -6.71
C ARG A 63 0.45 2.13 -6.55
N PRO A 64 0.44 3.09 -5.60
CA PRO A 64 -0.69 4.01 -5.45
C PRO A 64 -0.86 4.89 -6.69
N VAL A 65 -2.07 4.92 -7.27
CA VAL A 65 -2.44 5.76 -8.42
C VAL A 65 -3.79 6.41 -8.16
N PRO A 66 -3.83 7.69 -7.74
CA PRO A 66 -5.11 8.39 -7.57
C PRO A 66 -5.74 8.60 -8.92
N GLN A 67 -6.98 8.15 -9.08
CA GLN A 67 -7.75 8.49 -10.27
C GLN A 67 -8.38 9.88 -10.09
N PRO A 68 -8.25 10.77 -11.09
CA PRO A 68 -8.71 12.15 -10.97
C PRO A 68 -10.23 12.29 -10.87
N TRP A 69 -10.99 11.25 -11.23
CA TRP A 69 -12.45 11.20 -11.07
C TRP A 69 -12.91 10.66 -9.71
N HIS A 70 -11.99 10.32 -8.81
CA HIS A 70 -12.26 10.07 -7.39
C HIS A 70 -11.67 11.22 -6.57
N ALA A 71 -12.46 12.29 -6.35
CA ALA A 71 -11.94 13.59 -5.93
C ALA A 71 -11.13 13.52 -4.61
N SER A 72 -11.56 12.70 -3.67
CA SER A 72 -10.92 12.51 -2.36
C SER A 72 -9.78 11.49 -2.35
N SER A 73 -9.58 10.72 -3.43
CA SER A 73 -8.60 9.62 -3.48
C SER A 73 -7.16 10.09 -3.21
N THR A 74 -6.84 11.31 -3.64
CA THR A 74 -5.54 11.93 -3.37
C THR A 74 -5.22 11.97 -1.87
N TRP A 75 -6.19 12.27 -1.00
CA TRP A 75 -5.98 12.35 0.45
C TRP A 75 -5.72 10.97 1.08
N LEU A 76 -6.35 9.91 0.55
CA LEU A 76 -6.12 8.54 0.99
C LEU A 76 -4.70 8.11 0.63
N HIS A 77 -4.24 8.42 -0.59
CA HIS A 77 -2.87 8.11 -1.01
C HIS A 77 -1.81 8.92 -0.27
N GLU A 78 -2.04 10.22 -0.02
CA GLU A 78 -1.14 11.02 0.81
C GLU A 78 -0.98 10.39 2.20
N THR A 79 -2.08 9.98 2.84
CA THR A 79 -2.02 9.38 4.17
C THR A 79 -1.36 8.00 4.15
N ALA A 80 -1.64 7.17 3.14
CA ALA A 80 -0.96 5.89 3.00
C ALA A 80 0.55 6.03 2.78
N LEU A 81 0.97 6.98 1.95
CA LEU A 81 2.40 7.27 1.74
C LEU A 81 3.05 7.88 2.98
N ALA A 82 2.33 8.67 3.77
CA ALA A 82 2.81 9.14 5.06
C ALA A 82 3.08 7.96 6.02
N VAL A 83 2.16 6.98 6.07
CA VAL A 83 2.37 5.73 6.83
C VAL A 83 3.56 4.95 6.28
N ALA A 84 3.75 4.87 4.96
CA ALA A 84 4.92 4.22 4.36
C ALA A 84 6.24 4.90 4.79
N ARG A 85 6.26 6.22 4.93
CA ARG A 85 7.44 6.98 5.41
C ARG A 85 7.72 6.78 6.90
N LEU A 86 6.68 6.47 7.66
CA LEU A 86 6.77 6.16 9.08
C LEU A 86 7.03 4.66 9.32
N ALA A 87 6.83 3.78 8.35
CA ALA A 87 7.07 2.36 8.50
C ALA A 87 8.52 2.06 8.92
N ARG A 88 8.69 1.03 9.75
CA ARG A 88 10.03 0.53 10.12
C ARG A 88 10.78 0.06 8.89
N SER A 89 12.06 0.41 8.79
CA SER A 89 12.92 0.00 7.66
C SER A 89 13.50 -1.41 7.78
N ASP A 90 13.18 -2.11 8.87
CA ASP A 90 13.59 -3.51 9.09
C ASP A 90 13.05 -4.38 7.96
N GLU A 91 13.95 -5.12 7.32
CA GLU A 91 13.62 -5.88 6.12
C GLU A 91 12.59 -6.97 6.39
N HIS A 92 12.76 -7.75 7.46
CA HIS A 92 11.81 -8.80 7.84
C HIS A 92 10.43 -8.22 8.14
N MET A 93 10.37 -7.05 8.79
CA MET A 93 9.09 -6.38 9.05
C MET A 93 8.37 -5.94 7.77
N LEU A 94 9.12 -5.46 6.77
CA LEU A 94 8.53 -5.02 5.50
C LEU A 94 8.11 -6.20 4.61
N GLU A 95 8.83 -7.31 4.67
CA GLU A 95 8.53 -8.52 3.90
C GLU A 95 7.21 -9.18 4.31
N ASP A 96 6.84 -9.10 5.59
CA ASP A 96 5.62 -9.73 6.13
C ASP A 96 4.43 -8.76 6.07
N PRO A 97 3.31 -9.12 5.40
CA PRO A 97 2.12 -8.29 5.35
C PRO A 97 1.56 -7.93 6.75
N GLN A 98 1.76 -8.76 7.77
CA GLN A 98 1.28 -8.52 9.14
C GLN A 98 2.07 -7.44 9.88
N THR A 99 3.35 -7.26 9.56
CA THR A 99 4.23 -6.28 10.22
C THR A 99 4.57 -5.08 9.35
N ASN A 100 4.17 -5.09 8.08
CA ASN A 100 4.32 -3.96 7.19
C ASN A 100 3.19 -2.93 7.44
N ALA A 101 3.53 -1.81 8.09
CA ALA A 101 2.58 -0.75 8.44
C ALA A 101 1.81 -0.19 7.23
N PHE A 102 2.48 -0.01 6.09
CA PHE A 102 1.82 0.47 4.88
C PHE A 102 0.79 -0.56 4.40
N TRP A 103 1.17 -1.85 4.34
CA TRP A 103 0.27 -2.92 3.91
C TRP A 103 -0.98 -3.00 4.80
N GLN A 104 -0.79 -3.01 6.12
CA GLN A 104 -1.89 -3.04 7.10
C GLN A 104 -2.84 -1.86 6.94
N TYR A 105 -2.30 -0.66 6.77
CA TYR A 105 -3.11 0.53 6.56
C TYR A 105 -3.81 0.54 5.19
N SER A 106 -3.17 0.05 4.13
CA SER A 106 -3.80 -0.15 2.81
C SER A 106 -4.99 -1.11 2.89
N VAL A 107 -4.90 -2.19 3.68
CA VAL A 107 -6.02 -3.12 3.89
C VAL A 107 -7.19 -2.40 4.56
N ALA A 108 -6.92 -1.61 5.61
CA ALA A 108 -7.96 -0.82 6.28
C ALA A 108 -8.62 0.20 5.35
N LEU A 109 -7.83 0.95 4.58
CA LEU A 109 -8.35 1.90 3.59
C LEU A 109 -9.25 1.22 2.56
N MET A 110 -8.85 0.06 2.04
CA MET A 110 -9.64 -0.67 1.04
C MET A 110 -10.95 -1.22 1.62
N ARG A 111 -10.93 -1.71 2.87
CA ARG A 111 -12.12 -2.22 3.56
C ARG A 111 -13.13 -1.14 3.89
N GLU A 112 -12.66 0.08 4.12
CA GLU A 112 -13.49 1.20 4.55
C GLU A 112 -13.68 2.27 3.46
N SER A 113 -13.24 1.99 2.22
CA SER A 113 -13.14 2.97 1.12
C SER A 113 -14.43 3.76 0.88
N GLU A 114 -15.58 3.11 1.02
CA GLU A 114 -16.89 3.76 0.85
C GLU A 114 -17.08 4.98 1.74
N ARG A 115 -16.48 5.02 2.95
CA ARG A 115 -16.52 6.18 3.86
C ARG A 115 -16.01 7.46 3.21
N TRP A 116 -15.12 7.34 2.24
CA TRP A 116 -14.46 8.46 1.59
C TRP A 116 -14.87 8.68 0.14
N ASN A 117 -15.84 7.92 -0.39
CA ASN A 117 -16.43 8.22 -1.70
C ASN A 117 -16.97 9.65 -1.74
N ASP A 118 -16.92 10.28 -2.92
CA ASP A 118 -17.23 11.70 -3.11
C ASP A 118 -18.58 12.11 -2.48
N ALA A 119 -19.61 11.26 -2.59
CA ALA A 119 -20.91 11.51 -1.99
C ALA A 119 -20.88 11.62 -0.45
N ASN A 120 -20.02 10.86 0.21
CA ASN A 120 -19.90 10.76 1.67
C ASN A 120 -18.98 11.82 2.28
N VAL A 121 -18.13 12.45 1.48
CA VAL A 121 -17.21 13.51 1.91
C VAL A 121 -17.54 14.89 1.35
N ARG A 122 -18.58 15.03 0.51
CA ARG A 122 -18.95 16.30 -0.16
C ARG A 122 -19.11 17.51 0.75
N ALA A 123 -19.46 17.29 2.02
CA ALA A 123 -19.69 18.35 3.01
C ALA A 123 -18.51 18.56 3.96
N LYS A 124 -17.42 17.80 3.79
CA LYS A 124 -16.23 17.84 4.63
C LYS A 124 -15.15 18.67 3.94
N SER A 125 -14.43 19.45 4.73
CA SER A 125 -13.15 20.04 4.32
C SER A 125 -12.08 18.96 4.15
N ALA A 126 -11.02 19.29 3.41
CA ALA A 126 -9.87 18.40 3.25
C ALA A 126 -9.21 18.05 4.60
N ASP A 127 -9.20 18.98 5.55
CA ASP A 127 -8.59 18.77 6.86
C ASP A 127 -9.43 17.85 7.75
N GLU A 128 -10.76 17.92 7.68
CA GLU A 128 -11.64 16.95 8.35
C GLU A 128 -11.42 15.53 7.81
N VAL A 129 -11.33 15.38 6.49
CA VAL A 129 -11.05 14.05 5.89
C VAL A 129 -9.67 13.54 6.28
N ARG A 130 -8.62 14.38 6.27
CA ARG A 130 -7.28 14.00 6.74
C ARG A 130 -7.25 13.63 8.21
N ALA A 131 -8.03 14.31 9.05
CA ALA A 131 -8.15 13.98 10.47
C ALA A 131 -8.78 12.59 10.65
N GLU A 132 -9.85 12.26 9.91
CA GLU A 132 -10.47 10.93 9.95
C GLU A 132 -9.54 9.82 9.44
N LEU A 133 -8.80 10.08 8.35
CA LEU A 133 -7.79 9.14 7.82
C LEU A 133 -6.66 8.92 8.84
N THR A 134 -6.24 9.97 9.55
CA THR A 134 -5.25 9.86 10.64
C THR A 134 -5.79 9.00 11.78
N SER A 135 -7.06 9.21 12.18
CA SER A 135 -7.70 8.39 13.20
C SER A 135 -7.78 6.92 12.81
N LEU A 136 -7.99 6.61 11.53
CA LEU A 136 -7.89 5.24 11.02
C LEU A 136 -6.47 4.67 11.14
N ALA A 137 -5.44 5.46 10.82
CA ALA A 137 -4.05 5.00 10.95
C ALA A 137 -3.74 4.65 12.41
N VAL A 138 -4.24 5.46 13.33
CA VAL A 138 -4.13 5.24 14.78
C VAL A 138 -4.86 3.98 15.23
N SER A 139 -6.08 3.75 14.77
CA SER A 139 -6.83 2.54 15.17
C SER A 139 -6.18 1.25 14.66
N VAL A 140 -5.53 1.31 13.49
CA VAL A 140 -4.89 0.16 12.85
C VAL A 140 -3.49 -0.12 13.40
N LEU A 141 -2.69 0.93 13.63
CA LEU A 141 -1.26 0.81 13.94
C LEU A 141 -0.93 1.07 15.42
N GLY A 142 -1.89 1.59 16.19
CA GLY A 142 -1.75 1.99 17.59
C GLY A 142 -1.13 3.39 17.77
N GLU A 143 -1.44 4.05 18.89
CA GLU A 143 -0.79 5.32 19.27
C GLU A 143 0.57 5.11 19.95
N ASP A 144 0.70 4.04 20.75
CA ASP A 144 1.84 3.87 21.65
C ASP A 144 2.73 2.71 21.22
N ALA A 145 3.95 3.05 20.80
CA ALA A 145 5.00 2.09 20.51
C ALA A 145 5.41 1.18 21.69
N ARG A 146 4.96 1.49 22.91
CA ARG A 146 5.44 0.90 24.16
C ARG A 146 4.41 0.08 24.93
N LYS A 147 3.10 0.21 24.63
CA LYS A 147 2.04 -0.38 25.48
C LYS A 147 1.67 -1.82 25.13
N SER A 148 1.99 -2.33 23.94
CA SER A 148 1.47 -3.62 23.47
C SER A 148 2.42 -4.83 23.61
N GLY A 149 3.64 -4.65 24.14
CA GLY A 149 4.64 -5.73 24.22
C GLY A 149 5.16 -6.25 22.88
N SER A 150 4.55 -5.83 21.76
CA SER A 150 4.98 -6.08 20.38
C SER A 150 5.76 -4.87 19.87
N ALA A 151 6.69 -5.09 18.94
CA ALA A 151 7.41 -3.98 18.32
C ALA A 151 6.44 -3.07 17.54
N PRO A 152 6.56 -1.75 17.64
CA PRO A 152 5.75 -0.83 16.84
C PRO A 152 6.02 -1.02 15.35
N LEU A 153 4.97 -0.98 14.53
CA LEU A 153 5.07 -1.09 13.07
C LEU A 153 5.63 0.18 12.42
N VAL A 154 5.56 1.31 13.14
CA VAL A 154 6.03 2.62 12.73
C VAL A 154 7.19 3.11 13.60
N ARG A 155 8.03 3.98 13.05
CA ARG A 155 9.09 4.71 13.72
C ARG A 155 8.59 6.12 14.02
N LEU A 156 8.58 6.46 15.31
CA LEU A 156 8.19 7.78 15.82
C LEU A 156 9.37 8.41 16.55
N ASP A 157 9.47 9.74 16.51
CA ASP A 157 10.44 10.47 17.30
C ASP A 157 10.07 10.43 18.80
N SER A 158 11.04 10.68 19.68
CA SER A 158 10.81 10.60 21.13
C SER A 158 9.71 11.55 21.58
N GLY A 159 8.62 11.00 22.13
CA GLY A 159 7.48 11.77 22.65
C GLY A 159 6.45 12.18 21.58
N GLN A 160 6.69 11.85 20.31
CA GLN A 160 5.75 12.11 19.22
C GLN A 160 4.67 11.02 19.15
N THR A 161 3.41 11.43 19.04
CA THR A 161 2.27 10.54 18.78
C THR A 161 2.17 10.16 17.31
N LEU A 162 1.49 9.06 16.98
CA LEU A 162 1.25 8.70 15.59
C LEU A 162 0.38 9.75 14.88
N THR A 163 -0.59 10.30 15.60
CA THR A 163 -1.41 11.42 15.11
C THR A 163 -0.56 12.61 14.65
N GLU A 164 0.39 13.07 15.48
CA GLU A 164 1.29 14.17 15.14
C GLU A 164 2.21 13.82 13.96
N ALA A 165 2.73 12.59 13.92
CA ALA A 165 3.63 12.14 12.87
C ALA A 165 2.92 12.10 11.49
N VAL A 166 1.74 11.49 11.40
CA VAL A 166 0.96 11.41 10.15
C VAL A 166 0.54 12.81 9.70
N ARG A 167 -0.02 13.63 10.60
CA ARG A 167 -0.38 15.03 10.29
C ARG A 167 0.83 15.84 9.85
N GLY A 168 2.00 15.61 10.45
CA GLY A 168 3.25 16.25 10.08
C GLY A 168 3.67 15.97 8.63
N TRP A 169 3.22 14.87 8.02
CA TRP A 169 3.45 14.55 6.61
C TRP A 169 2.35 15.06 5.68
N THR A 170 1.09 15.02 6.12
CA THR A 170 -0.08 15.29 5.27
C THR A 170 -0.62 16.71 5.37
N ARG A 171 -0.23 17.48 6.38
CA ARG A 171 -0.63 18.89 6.53
C ARG A 171 -0.16 19.70 5.33
N VAL A 172 -1.07 20.48 4.76
CA VAL A 172 -0.79 21.43 3.67
C VAL A 172 -0.25 22.71 4.28
N GLY A 173 0.86 23.22 3.72
CA GLY A 173 1.42 24.51 4.12
C GLY A 173 0.67 25.70 3.52
N GLU A 174 1.25 26.90 3.64
CA GLU A 174 0.65 28.12 3.07
C GLU A 174 0.79 28.16 1.54
N GLY A 175 -0.18 28.82 0.88
CA GLY A 175 -0.18 29.02 -0.57
C GLY A 175 -0.15 27.71 -1.36
N ASN A 176 0.80 27.58 -2.30
CA ASN A 176 0.97 26.42 -3.19
C ASN A 176 2.07 25.45 -2.70
N SER A 177 2.40 25.45 -1.41
CA SER A 177 3.47 24.58 -0.88
C SER A 177 3.08 23.10 -0.86
N GLY A 178 1.79 22.78 -0.82
CA GLY A 178 1.30 21.40 -0.72
C GLY A 178 1.65 20.75 0.63
N SER A 179 1.51 19.42 0.71
CA SER A 179 1.92 18.63 1.87
C SER A 179 3.33 18.07 1.70
N ARG A 180 4.00 17.73 2.81
CA ARG A 180 5.37 17.17 2.79
C ARG A 180 5.47 15.83 2.07
N ILE A 181 4.36 15.11 1.93
CA ILE A 181 4.30 13.81 1.25
C ILE A 181 4.10 13.90 -0.27
N VAL A 182 3.76 15.09 -0.81
CA VAL A 182 3.53 15.29 -2.25
C VAL A 182 4.68 14.78 -3.14
N PRO A 183 5.98 14.95 -2.81
CA PRO A 183 7.06 14.41 -3.65
C PRO A 183 6.98 12.89 -3.87
N ASP A 184 6.60 12.13 -2.84
CA ASP A 184 6.42 10.68 -2.94
C ASP A 184 5.19 10.32 -3.78
N LEU A 185 4.09 11.05 -3.62
CA LEU A 185 2.91 10.88 -4.47
C LEU A 185 3.23 11.17 -5.94
N LYS A 186 3.99 12.24 -6.22
CA LYS A 186 4.47 12.57 -7.56
C LYS A 186 5.34 11.46 -8.14
N TYR A 187 6.18 10.81 -7.33
CA TYR A 187 6.97 9.66 -7.77
C TYR A 187 6.06 8.49 -8.19
N CYS A 188 5.07 8.13 -7.37
CA CYS A 188 4.10 7.07 -7.69
C CYS A 188 3.30 7.37 -8.97
N VAL A 189 2.81 8.60 -9.12
CA VAL A 189 2.12 9.05 -10.33
C VAL A 189 3.04 9.03 -11.54
N LYS A 190 4.30 9.45 -11.40
CA LYS A 190 5.28 9.48 -12.49
C LYS A 190 5.57 8.08 -13.01
N ILE A 191 5.80 7.10 -12.13
CA ILE A 191 6.06 5.72 -12.58
C ILE A 191 4.80 5.06 -13.18
N GLY A 192 3.60 5.39 -12.70
CA GLY A 192 2.35 4.97 -13.34
C GLY A 192 2.23 5.53 -14.76
N ARG A 193 2.47 6.84 -14.94
CA ARG A 193 2.45 7.48 -16.26
C ARG A 193 3.49 6.91 -17.22
N GLN A 194 4.70 6.62 -16.73
CA GLN A 194 5.77 6.03 -17.53
C GLN A 194 5.40 4.64 -18.07
N ASN A 195 4.59 3.89 -17.32
CA ASN A 195 4.07 2.57 -17.72
C ASN A 195 2.68 2.65 -18.38
N SER A 196 2.24 3.85 -18.78
CA SER A 196 0.95 4.08 -19.43
C SER A 196 -0.25 3.54 -18.64
N ILE A 197 -0.18 3.55 -17.31
CA ILE A 197 -1.28 3.10 -16.46
C ILE A 197 -2.42 4.11 -16.54
N HIS A 198 -3.57 3.64 -17.02
CA HIS A 198 -4.78 4.45 -17.15
C HIS A 198 -5.87 4.01 -16.18
N VAL A 199 -6.20 2.72 -16.15
CA VAL A 199 -7.25 2.16 -15.30
C VAL A 199 -6.66 1.47 -14.08
N THR A 200 -7.42 1.45 -12.98
CA THR A 200 -7.08 0.70 -11.77
C THR A 200 -8.16 -0.35 -11.49
N PRO A 201 -7.80 -1.59 -11.11
CA PRO A 201 -6.44 -2.07 -10.96
C PRO A 201 -5.75 -2.34 -12.31
N THR A 202 -4.42 -2.19 -12.35
CA THR A 202 -3.57 -2.74 -13.43
C THR A 202 -2.46 -3.55 -12.78
N ALA A 203 -2.21 -4.76 -13.27
CA ALA A 203 -1.12 -5.60 -12.79
C ALA A 203 0.04 -5.61 -13.79
N LEU A 204 1.27 -5.56 -13.28
CA LEU A 204 2.48 -5.82 -14.05
C LEU A 204 3.18 -7.05 -13.49
N TRP A 205 3.62 -7.93 -14.37
CA TRP A 205 4.52 -9.04 -14.05
C TRP A 205 5.91 -8.72 -14.59
N ASN A 206 6.91 -8.67 -13.71
CA ASN A 206 8.30 -8.35 -14.06
C ASN A 206 8.45 -7.06 -14.90
N GLY A 207 7.60 -6.06 -14.64
CA GLY A 207 7.61 -4.77 -15.33
C GLY A 207 6.81 -4.71 -16.63
N VAL A 208 6.14 -5.79 -17.04
CA VAL A 208 5.28 -5.83 -18.24
C VAL A 208 3.82 -5.94 -17.81
N VAL A 209 2.92 -5.17 -18.44
CA VAL A 209 1.48 -5.23 -18.14
C VAL A 209 0.98 -6.66 -18.37
N GLU A 210 0.31 -7.21 -17.37
CA GLU A 210 -0.22 -8.58 -17.38
C GLU A 210 -1.75 -8.52 -17.43
N PRO A 211 -2.35 -8.57 -18.63
CA PRO A 211 -3.79 -8.42 -18.80
C PRO A 211 -4.59 -9.64 -18.31
N SER A 212 -3.94 -10.79 -18.07
CA SER A 212 -4.65 -11.97 -17.57
C SER A 212 -5.10 -11.81 -16.11
N VAL A 213 -4.43 -10.95 -15.33
CA VAL A 213 -4.77 -10.72 -13.93
C VAL A 213 -6.05 -9.92 -13.82
N SER A 214 -7.08 -10.55 -13.29
CA SER A 214 -8.40 -9.95 -13.08
C SER A 214 -8.60 -9.59 -11.61
N SER A 215 -9.37 -8.52 -11.36
CA SER A 215 -9.79 -8.15 -10.01
C SER A 215 -10.66 -9.20 -9.30
N SER A 216 -11.15 -10.17 -10.07
CA SER A 216 -12.00 -11.26 -9.57
C SER A 216 -11.29 -12.61 -9.51
N PHE A 217 -9.95 -12.64 -9.56
CA PHE A 217 -9.20 -13.87 -9.39
C PHE A 217 -9.62 -14.59 -8.10
N SER A 218 -9.94 -15.88 -8.21
CA SER A 218 -10.06 -16.74 -7.04
C SER A 218 -8.68 -17.07 -6.48
N ARG A 219 -8.65 -17.70 -5.31
CA ARG A 219 -7.42 -18.25 -4.73
C ARG A 219 -6.73 -19.22 -5.69
N GLU A 220 -7.49 -20.11 -6.32
CA GLU A 220 -7.00 -21.12 -7.26
C GLU A 220 -6.40 -20.48 -8.50
N GLN A 221 -7.05 -19.44 -9.04
CA GLN A 221 -6.55 -18.69 -10.21
C GLN A 221 -5.26 -17.94 -9.90
N TRP A 222 -5.16 -17.33 -8.71
CA TRP A 222 -3.90 -16.73 -8.25
C TRP A 222 -2.78 -17.77 -8.13
N VAL A 223 -3.06 -18.90 -7.47
CA VAL A 223 -2.08 -19.97 -7.31
C VAL A 223 -1.63 -20.51 -8.65
N GLN A 224 -2.57 -20.81 -9.56
CA GLN A 224 -2.26 -21.25 -10.91
C GLN A 224 -1.37 -20.23 -11.65
N PHE A 225 -1.77 -18.96 -11.67
CA PHE A 225 -1.03 -17.89 -12.33
C PHE A 225 0.43 -17.80 -11.82
N LEU A 226 0.59 -17.89 -10.49
CA LEU A 226 1.89 -17.79 -9.82
C LEU A 226 2.75 -19.04 -10.06
N ASP A 227 2.18 -20.24 -9.94
CA ASP A 227 2.90 -21.51 -10.16
C ASP A 227 3.40 -21.64 -11.61
N GLU A 228 2.58 -21.25 -12.60
CA GLU A 228 2.95 -21.30 -14.02
C GLU A 228 4.16 -20.39 -14.34
N ARG A 229 4.29 -19.27 -13.62
CA ARG A 229 5.35 -18.26 -13.82
C ARG A 229 6.54 -18.41 -12.87
N MET A 230 6.38 -19.20 -11.82
CA MET A 230 7.40 -19.53 -10.84
C MET A 230 7.46 -21.05 -10.66
N PRO A 231 7.75 -21.80 -11.75
CA PRO A 231 7.88 -23.24 -11.63
C PRO A 231 9.00 -23.52 -10.62
N ARG A 232 8.69 -24.34 -9.61
CA ARG A 232 9.67 -24.78 -8.63
C ARG A 232 10.87 -25.29 -9.42
N ALA A 233 12.04 -24.69 -9.20
CA ALA A 233 13.28 -25.30 -9.67
C ALA A 233 13.24 -26.74 -9.16
N ASN A 234 13.29 -27.72 -10.07
CA ASN A 234 13.21 -29.14 -9.72
C ASN A 234 14.13 -29.37 -8.51
N MET A 235 13.54 -29.70 -7.36
CA MET A 235 14.29 -30.21 -6.21
C MET A 235 14.88 -31.56 -6.57
#